data_AF-A0A1G9GRI6-F1
#
_entry.id   AF-A0A1G9GRI6-F1
#
_cell.length_a   1.000
_cell.length_b   1.000
_cell.length_c   1.000
_cell.angle_alpha   90.00
_cell.angle_beta   90.00
_cell.angle_gamma   90.00
#
_symmetry.space_group_name_H-M   'P 1'
#
loop_
_entity.id
_entity.type
_entity.pdbx_description
1 polymer ?
#
loop_
_entity_poly.entity_id
_entity_poly.type
_entity_poly.pdbx_seq_one_letter_code
_entity_poly.pdbx_strand_id
1 'polypeptide(L)'
;MSSMPLYGGIERTTAVVIGTGLSGLAVASELQRRGVASIIVDGLDLLGAGHPANTSSLQRCDAADAASLRERNEILRHLRNYAASHKLDVRNNIRALQLDLLETGTDGSPTEKWAVQTPGGVLLADHLVLTRCAHSQLRRMLSELGMAVGQNLMAAMHALGMYLVGVGELITPTPKEVLRQAKVVGQAISAKVYPDGGPTLLPGGFALAAPA
;
A
#
# COMPACT_ATOMS: atom_id res chain seq x y z
N MET A 1 -2.97 -36.23 -5.89
CA MET A 1 -3.43 -35.66 -4.62
C MET A 1 -2.38 -34.64 -4.18
N SER A 2 -2.49 -33.39 -4.63
CA SER A 2 -1.49 -32.36 -4.32
C SER A 2 -1.74 -31.82 -2.93
N SER A 3 -0.79 -32.10 -2.03
CA SER A 3 -0.71 -31.59 -0.68
C SER A 3 -0.70 -30.06 -0.70
N MET A 4 -1.81 -29.44 -0.28
CA MET A 4 -1.82 -28.02 0.06
C MET A 4 -1.05 -27.84 1.37
N PRO A 5 -0.08 -26.92 1.47
CA PRO A 5 0.46 -26.56 2.76
C PRO A 5 -0.63 -25.84 3.55
N LEU A 6 -1.27 -26.56 4.47
CA LEU A 6 -2.02 -26.00 5.60
C LEU A 6 -1.00 -25.35 6.53
N TYR A 7 -0.66 -24.09 6.26
CA TYR A 7 -0.20 -23.20 7.31
C TYR A 7 -0.89 -21.87 7.05
N GLY A 8 -2.08 -21.71 7.65
CA GLY A 8 -2.65 -20.40 7.94
C GLY A 8 -1.77 -19.71 8.99
N GLY A 9 -0.55 -19.35 8.59
CA GLY A 9 0.44 -18.73 9.45
C GLY A 9 0.08 -17.28 9.72
N ILE A 10 0.44 -16.81 10.91
CA ILE A 10 0.43 -15.39 11.21
C ILE A 10 1.81 -14.86 10.83
N GLU A 11 1.85 -14.00 9.83
CA GLU A 11 3.07 -13.32 9.39
C GLU A 11 3.04 -11.88 9.89
N ARG A 12 4.17 -11.37 10.39
CA ARG A 12 4.29 -10.00 10.91
C ARG A 12 5.17 -9.17 9.99
N THR A 13 4.70 -7.99 9.64
CA THR A 13 5.46 -6.99 8.87
C THR A 13 5.18 -5.59 9.42
N THR A 14 5.94 -4.59 9.01
CA THR A 14 5.71 -3.21 9.45
C THR A 14 4.55 -2.57 8.69
N ALA A 15 4.49 -2.79 7.37
CA ALA A 15 3.43 -2.24 6.52
C ALA A 15 2.86 -3.26 5.54
N VAL A 16 1.55 -3.26 5.33
CA VAL A 16 0.91 -3.99 4.23
C VAL A 16 0.37 -2.98 3.21
N VAL A 17 0.69 -3.19 1.94
CA VAL A 17 0.19 -2.37 0.82
C VAL A 17 -0.78 -3.20 0.00
N ILE A 18 -2.02 -2.73 -0.12
CA ILE A 18 -3.04 -3.36 -0.96
C ILE A 18 -3.03 -2.73 -2.35
N GLY A 19 -2.57 -3.48 -3.34
CA GLY A 19 -2.52 -3.13 -4.74
C GLY A 19 -1.16 -3.37 -5.37
N THR A 20 -1.09 -4.16 -6.44
CA THR A 20 0.16 -4.40 -7.23
C THR A 20 0.31 -3.45 -8.43
N GLY A 21 -0.57 -2.46 -8.53
CA GLY A 21 -0.55 -1.45 -9.59
C GLY A 21 0.43 -0.30 -9.34
N LEU A 22 0.32 0.75 -10.16
CA LEU A 22 1.16 1.96 -10.09
C LEU A 22 1.26 2.52 -8.67
N SER A 23 0.12 2.76 -8.02
CA SER A 23 0.06 3.36 -6.68
C SER A 23 0.74 2.49 -5.62
N GLY A 24 0.47 1.19 -5.61
CA GLY A 24 1.02 0.31 -4.57
C GLY A 24 2.50 0.04 -4.77
N LEU A 25 2.96 -0.14 -6.01
CA LEU A 25 4.39 -0.26 -6.28
C LEU A 25 5.16 1.04 -6.02
N ALA A 26 4.53 2.20 -6.25
CA ALA A 26 5.13 3.49 -5.89
C ALA A 26 5.32 3.62 -4.38
N VAL A 27 4.29 3.30 -3.60
CA VAL A 27 4.37 3.30 -2.12
C VAL A 27 5.41 2.30 -1.65
N ALA A 28 5.38 1.07 -2.14
CA ALA A 28 6.33 0.03 -1.76
C ALA A 28 7.79 0.43 -2.06
N SER A 29 8.03 1.07 -3.20
CA SER A 29 9.36 1.60 -3.53
C SER A 29 9.80 2.70 -2.56
N GLU A 30 8.88 3.58 -2.14
CA GLU A 30 9.17 4.63 -1.16
C GLU A 30 9.42 4.08 0.25
N LEU A 31 8.69 3.04 0.65
CA LEU A 31 8.90 2.33 1.92
C LEU A 31 10.26 1.63 1.92
N GLN A 32 10.59 0.90 0.85
CA GLN A 32 11.89 0.23 0.70
C GLN A 32 13.06 1.23 0.78
N ARG A 33 12.95 2.38 0.10
CA ARG A 33 13.99 3.43 0.17
C ARG A 33 14.22 3.90 1.61
N ARG A 34 13.20 3.86 2.46
CA ARG A 34 13.27 4.30 3.86
C ARG A 34 13.56 3.15 4.83
N GLY A 35 13.82 1.94 4.33
CA GLY A 35 14.11 0.76 5.15
C GLY A 35 12.88 0.15 5.84
N VAL A 36 11.67 0.57 5.47
CA VAL A 36 10.43 0.05 6.07
C VAL A 36 10.05 -1.27 5.40
N ALA A 37 10.00 -2.35 6.18
CA ALA A 37 9.56 -3.66 5.70
C ALA A 37 8.09 -3.60 5.26
N SER A 38 7.81 -4.09 4.05
CA SER A 38 6.44 -4.09 3.54
C SER A 38 6.11 -5.32 2.69
N ILE A 39 4.86 -5.77 2.79
CA ILE A 39 4.29 -6.83 1.97
C ILE A 39 3.21 -6.22 1.07
N ILE A 40 3.31 -6.47 -0.24
CA ILE A 40 2.38 -5.95 -1.23
C ILE A 40 1.46 -7.08 -1.69
N VAL A 41 0.15 -6.89 -1.54
CA VAL A 41 -0.88 -7.86 -1.96
C VAL A 41 -1.64 -7.32 -3.17
N ASP A 42 -2.24 -8.21 -3.99
CA ASP A 42 -2.81 -7.83 -5.29
C ASP A 42 -4.00 -6.87 -5.19
N GLY A 43 -4.97 -7.18 -4.34
CA GLY A 43 -6.17 -6.39 -4.17
C GLY A 43 -6.95 -6.80 -2.93
N LEU A 44 -8.04 -6.08 -2.68
CA LEU A 44 -8.95 -6.30 -1.55
C LEU A 44 -10.30 -6.79 -2.09
N ASP A 45 -10.70 -7.97 -1.64
CA ASP A 45 -11.94 -8.66 -1.99
C ASP A 45 -12.94 -8.55 -0.83
N LEU A 46 -13.38 -7.33 -0.52
CA LEU A 46 -14.40 -7.09 0.50
C LEU A 46 -15.76 -7.63 0.00
N LEU A 47 -16.12 -8.81 0.49
CA LEU A 47 -17.46 -9.41 0.51
C LEU A 47 -18.35 -9.06 -0.71
N GLY A 48 -18.11 -9.77 -1.81
CA GLY A 48 -19.17 -10.07 -2.79
C GLY A 48 -19.42 -9.00 -3.85
N ALA A 49 -18.53 -8.03 -4.04
CA ALA A 49 -18.43 -7.37 -5.33
C ALA A 49 -17.92 -8.41 -6.34
N GLY A 50 -18.82 -9.21 -6.91
CA GLY A 50 -18.57 -10.38 -7.76
C GLY A 50 -17.85 -10.12 -9.08
N HIS A 51 -17.05 -9.07 -9.15
CA HIS A 51 -16.12 -8.79 -10.23
C HIS A 51 -14.81 -8.38 -9.57
N PRO A 52 -13.66 -8.93 -10.01
CA PRO A 52 -12.39 -8.29 -9.67
C PRO A 52 -12.57 -6.81 -9.98
N ALA A 53 -11.97 -5.91 -9.19
CA ALA A 53 -11.67 -4.58 -9.67
C ALA A 53 -10.67 -4.75 -10.84
N ASN A 54 -11.20 -5.27 -11.95
CA ASN A 54 -10.53 -5.55 -13.18
C ASN A 54 -10.12 -4.17 -13.63
N THR A 55 -8.85 -3.90 -13.43
CA THR A 55 -8.26 -2.60 -13.73
C THR A 55 -8.32 -2.29 -15.23
N SER A 56 -8.76 -3.27 -16.03
CA SER A 56 -9.03 -3.22 -17.46
C SER A 56 -10.34 -2.48 -17.81
N SER A 57 -11.33 -2.38 -16.93
CA SER A 57 -12.60 -1.69 -17.26
C SER A 57 -12.62 -0.20 -16.88
N LEU A 58 -11.88 0.23 -15.85
CA LEU A 58 -11.57 1.66 -15.61
C LEU A 58 -10.43 2.21 -16.51
N GLN A 59 -9.86 1.34 -17.37
CA GLN A 59 -8.86 1.70 -18.38
C GLN A 59 -9.46 2.17 -19.72
N ARG A 60 -10.78 2.05 -19.91
CA ARG A 60 -11.49 2.68 -21.04
C ARG A 60 -12.08 4.00 -20.54
N CYS A 61 -11.27 5.04 -20.62
CA CYS A 61 -11.44 6.11 -21.61
C CYS A 61 -12.61 7.02 -21.27
N ASP A 62 -12.29 8.15 -20.66
CA ASP A 62 -12.67 9.44 -21.23
C ASP A 62 -11.44 10.35 -21.18
N ALA A 63 -10.78 10.49 -22.33
CA ALA A 63 -9.73 11.46 -22.67
C ALA A 63 -8.43 11.49 -21.82
N ALA A 64 -7.82 10.34 -21.51
CA ALA A 64 -6.39 10.35 -21.16
C ALA A 64 -5.55 10.41 -22.45
N ASP A 65 -4.89 11.55 -22.68
CA ASP A 65 -3.97 11.74 -23.81
C ASP A 65 -2.98 10.56 -23.94
N ALA A 66 -2.68 10.14 -25.17
CA ALA A 66 -1.83 8.99 -25.45
C ALA A 66 -0.44 9.12 -24.81
N ALA A 67 0.08 10.35 -24.68
CA ALA A 67 1.33 10.61 -23.99
C ALA A 67 1.23 10.31 -22.47
N SER A 68 0.10 10.63 -21.84
CA SER A 68 -0.15 10.33 -20.42
C SER A 68 -0.24 8.83 -20.14
N LEU A 69 -0.82 8.06 -21.07
CA LEU A 69 -0.85 6.59 -20.98
C LEU A 69 0.54 5.98 -21.18
N ARG A 70 1.34 6.53 -22.11
CA ARG A 70 2.74 6.12 -22.31
C ARG A 70 3.58 6.40 -21.05
N GLU A 71 3.52 7.62 -20.50
CA GLU A 71 4.21 8.00 -19.26
C GLU A 71 3.84 7.06 -18.11
N ARG A 72 2.54 6.78 -17.93
CA ARG A 72 2.07 5.83 -16.93
C ARG A 72 2.68 4.43 -17.08
N ASN A 73 2.72 3.91 -18.31
CA ASN A 73 3.26 2.57 -18.59
C ASN A 73 4.78 2.52 -18.38
N GLU A 74 5.50 3.58 -18.75
CA GLU A 74 6.93 3.71 -18.50
C GLU A 74 7.24 3.74 -17.01
N ILE A 75 6.52 4.56 -16.23
CA ILE A 75 6.67 4.60 -14.77
C ILE A 75 6.37 3.24 -14.16
N LEU A 76 5.26 2.59 -14.56
CA LEU A 76 4.90 1.28 -14.03
C LEU A 76 5.96 0.22 -14.34
N ARG A 77 6.55 0.26 -15.55
CA ARG A 77 7.67 -0.60 -15.91
C ARG A 77 8.89 -0.33 -15.03
N HIS A 78 9.23 0.93 -14.79
CA HIS A 78 10.33 1.28 -13.88
C HIS A 78 10.09 0.81 -12.45
N LEU A 79 8.87 0.94 -11.93
CA LEU A 79 8.52 0.45 -10.60
C LEU A 79 8.59 -1.07 -10.48
N ARG A 80 8.15 -1.81 -11.51
CA ARG A 80 8.28 -3.28 -11.55
C ARG A 80 9.74 -3.72 -11.58
N ASN A 81 10.56 -3.04 -12.39
CA ASN A 81 12.00 -3.31 -12.43
C ASN A 81 12.65 -3.00 -11.08
N TYR A 82 12.29 -1.87 -10.45
CA TYR A 82 12.77 -1.52 -9.12
C TYR A 82 12.38 -2.60 -8.10
N ALA A 83 11.12 -3.05 -8.12
CA ALA A 83 10.61 -4.07 -7.23
C ALA A 83 11.38 -5.39 -7.35
N ALA A 84 11.65 -5.82 -8.58
CA ALA A 84 12.45 -7.02 -8.86
C ALA A 84 13.91 -6.85 -8.39
N SER A 85 14.56 -5.73 -8.71
CA SER A 85 15.97 -5.49 -8.34
C SER A 85 16.18 -5.38 -6.83
N HIS A 86 15.20 -4.85 -6.10
CA HIS A 86 15.28 -4.67 -4.64
C HIS A 86 14.57 -5.77 -3.85
N LYS A 87 14.08 -6.83 -4.54
CA LYS A 87 13.42 -7.99 -3.94
C LYS A 87 12.25 -7.62 -3.02
N LEU A 88 11.40 -6.68 -3.46
CA LEU A 88 10.18 -6.36 -2.72
C LEU A 88 9.27 -7.60 -2.63
N ASP A 89 8.64 -7.81 -1.48
CA ASP A 89 7.69 -8.91 -1.28
C ASP A 89 6.35 -8.55 -1.95
N VAL A 90 6.25 -8.86 -3.25
CA VAL A 90 5.05 -8.61 -4.07
C VAL A 90 4.31 -9.91 -4.33
N ARG A 91 3.13 -10.07 -3.72
CA ARG A 91 2.29 -11.26 -3.78
C ARG A 91 1.14 -11.08 -4.77
N ASN A 92 1.47 -11.16 -6.06
CA ASN A 92 0.52 -10.93 -7.17
C ASN A 92 -0.68 -11.89 -7.21
N ASN A 93 -0.61 -13.05 -6.53
CA ASN A 93 -1.68 -14.05 -6.50
C ASN A 93 -2.42 -14.11 -5.16
N ILE A 94 -2.09 -13.22 -4.22
CA ILE A 94 -2.70 -13.18 -2.90
C ILE A 94 -3.54 -11.92 -2.79
N ARG A 95 -4.84 -12.10 -2.54
CA ARG A 95 -5.77 -11.02 -2.26
C ARG A 95 -6.04 -10.95 -0.76
N ALA A 96 -6.19 -9.72 -0.27
CA ALA A 96 -6.76 -9.46 1.05
C ALA A 96 -8.26 -9.77 0.98
N LEU A 97 -8.74 -10.61 1.88
CA LEU A 97 -10.14 -11.02 1.99
C LEU A 97 -10.88 -10.14 2.98
N GLN A 98 -10.24 -9.82 4.09
CA GLN A 98 -10.82 -9.05 5.19
C GLN A 98 -9.72 -8.24 5.89
N LEU A 99 -10.13 -7.11 6.47
CA LEU A 99 -9.30 -6.22 7.25
C LEU A 99 -9.92 -6.05 8.62
N ASP A 100 -9.18 -6.39 9.66
CA ASP A 100 -9.61 -6.21 11.05
C ASP A 100 -8.57 -5.36 11.78
N LEU A 101 -9.04 -4.53 12.72
CA LEU A 101 -8.18 -3.81 13.64
C LEU A 101 -8.09 -4.61 14.93
N LEU A 102 -6.90 -5.10 15.26
CA LEU A 102 -6.63 -5.83 16.49
C LEU A 102 -6.06 -4.88 17.54
N GLU A 103 -6.76 -4.75 18.66
CA GLU A 103 -6.24 -4.11 19.85
C GLU A 103 -5.30 -5.11 20.56
N THR A 104 -3.99 -5.01 20.33
CA THR A 104 -3.02 -5.77 21.14
C THR A 104 -2.76 -5.04 22.45
N GLY A 105 -3.53 -5.38 23.48
CA GLY A 105 -3.34 -4.90 24.85
C GLY A 105 -2.91 -6.03 25.79
N THR A 106 -1.61 -6.11 26.09
CA THR A 106 -1.15 -6.86 27.28
C THR A 106 -0.11 -6.14 28.14
N ASP A 107 0.42 -4.97 27.78
CA ASP A 107 1.31 -4.20 28.69
C ASP A 107 1.33 -2.70 28.36
N GLY A 108 0.35 -1.96 28.88
CA GLY A 108 0.46 -0.51 29.12
C GLY A 108 0.40 0.46 27.93
N SER A 109 0.53 0.02 26.67
CA SER A 109 0.23 0.84 25.49
C SER A 109 -0.57 0.05 24.45
N PRO A 110 -1.80 0.48 24.11
CA PRO A 110 -2.54 -0.13 23.00
C PRO A 110 -1.78 0.16 21.71
N THR A 111 -1.14 -0.85 21.14
CA THR A 111 -0.67 -0.78 19.75
C THR A 111 -1.73 -1.46 18.92
N GLU A 112 -2.51 -0.65 18.20
CA GLU A 112 -3.50 -1.14 17.25
C GLU A 112 -2.75 -1.72 16.05
N LYS A 113 -3.03 -2.99 15.72
CA LYS A 113 -2.40 -3.69 14.59
C LYS A 113 -3.45 -4.06 13.57
N TRP A 114 -3.15 -3.85 12.30
CA TRP A 114 -3.96 -4.28 11.19
C TRP A 114 -3.75 -5.77 10.94
N ALA A 115 -4.84 -6.53 10.97
CA ALA A 115 -4.88 -7.92 10.55
C ALA A 115 -5.48 -7.99 9.14
N VAL A 116 -4.68 -8.40 8.17
CA VAL A 116 -5.09 -8.60 6.78
C VAL A 116 -5.25 -10.10 6.56
N GLN A 117 -6.50 -10.55 6.44
CA GLN A 117 -6.78 -11.95 6.15
C GLN A 117 -6.51 -12.24 4.67
N THR A 118 -5.82 -13.33 4.40
CA THR A 118 -5.51 -13.80 3.04
C THR A 118 -5.80 -15.30 2.94
N PRO A 119 -5.92 -15.87 1.73
CA PRO A 119 -6.09 -17.31 1.57
C PRO A 119 -4.97 -18.16 2.20
N GLY A 120 -3.79 -17.57 2.42
CA GLY A 120 -2.62 -18.23 3.01
C GLY A 120 -2.44 -18.00 4.52
N GLY A 121 -3.33 -17.25 5.18
CA GLY A 121 -3.18 -16.87 6.58
C GLY A 121 -3.36 -15.38 6.83
N VAL A 122 -2.88 -14.89 7.97
CA VAL A 122 -3.10 -13.51 8.43
C VAL A 122 -1.79 -12.73 8.38
N LEU A 123 -1.79 -11.57 7.73
CA LEU A 123 -0.68 -10.61 7.78
C LEU A 123 -0.99 -9.57 8.86
N LEU A 124 -0.16 -9.49 9.88
CA LEU A 124 -0.23 -8.46 10.91
C LEU A 124 0.73 -7.32 10.55
N ALA A 125 0.24 -6.09 10.59
CA ALA A 125 1.06 -4.90 10.35
C ALA A 125 0.65 -3.70 11.20
N ASP A 126 1.62 -2.84 11.50
CA ASP A 126 1.38 -1.59 12.22
C ASP A 126 0.79 -0.51 11.28
N HIS A 127 1.03 -0.65 9.98
CA HIS A 127 0.55 0.28 8.95
C HIS A 127 -0.12 -0.44 7.78
N LEU A 128 -1.22 0.15 7.29
CA LEU A 128 -1.97 -0.36 6.15
C LEU A 128 -2.08 0.74 5.08
N VAL A 129 -1.72 0.43 3.84
CA VAL A 129 -1.90 1.34 2.71
C VAL A 129 -2.90 0.76 1.72
N LEU A 130 -4.01 1.46 1.53
CA LEU A 130 -5.04 1.09 0.56
C LEU A 130 -4.82 1.89 -0.73
N THR A 131 -4.79 1.17 -1.85
CA THR A 131 -4.72 1.79 -3.17
C THR A 131 -5.96 1.47 -4.00
N ARG A 132 -6.46 2.48 -4.74
CA ARG A 132 -7.61 2.34 -5.65
C ARG A 132 -8.86 1.70 -5.02
N CYS A 133 -9.18 2.01 -3.77
CA CYS A 133 -10.50 1.67 -3.23
C CYS A 133 -11.55 2.66 -3.77
N ALA A 134 -12.72 2.15 -4.18
CA ALA A 134 -13.85 3.03 -4.51
C ALA A 134 -14.35 3.72 -3.23
N HIS A 135 -14.87 4.94 -3.33
CA HIS A 135 -15.43 5.67 -2.18
C HIS A 135 -16.51 4.88 -1.44
N SER A 136 -17.36 4.15 -2.18
CA SER A 136 -18.37 3.27 -1.61
C SER A 136 -17.78 2.09 -0.83
N GLN A 137 -16.71 1.48 -1.35
CA GLN A 137 -15.98 0.40 -0.67
C GLN A 137 -15.28 0.90 0.59
N LEU A 138 -14.63 2.07 0.49
CA LEU A 138 -13.98 2.71 1.63
C LEU A 138 -15.00 3.03 2.73
N ARG A 139 -16.13 3.67 2.39
CA ARG A 139 -17.19 3.97 3.36
C ARG A 139 -17.76 2.72 4.01
N ARG A 140 -18.00 1.66 3.22
CA ARG A 140 -18.50 0.37 3.74
C ARG A 140 -17.49 -0.27 4.69
N MET A 141 -16.22 -0.33 4.30
CA MET A 141 -15.14 -0.85 5.14
C MET A 141 -14.99 -0.05 6.45
N LEU A 142 -15.05 1.27 6.39
CA LEU A 142 -15.00 2.11 7.59
C LEU A 142 -16.20 1.88 8.52
N SER A 143 -17.38 1.68 7.95
CA SER A 143 -18.58 1.30 8.70
C SER A 143 -18.44 -0.08 9.35
N GLU A 144 -17.84 -1.04 8.64
CA GLU A 144 -17.56 -2.39 9.15
C GLU A 144 -16.52 -2.37 10.28
N LEU A 145 -15.55 -1.46 10.22
CA LEU A 145 -14.59 -1.18 11.29
C LEU A 145 -15.17 -0.37 12.46
N GLY A 146 -16.46 -0.02 12.43
CA GLY A 146 -17.12 0.76 13.48
C GLY A 146 -16.70 2.23 13.55
N MET A 147 -16.01 2.74 12.53
CA MET A 147 -15.53 4.12 12.48
C MET A 147 -16.64 5.07 12.02
N ALA A 148 -17.07 5.98 12.90
CA ALA A 148 -18.00 7.04 12.52
C ALA A 148 -17.34 7.98 11.49
N VAL A 149 -17.95 8.13 10.32
CA VAL A 149 -17.50 9.04 9.26
C VAL A 149 -17.76 10.49 9.70
N GLY A 150 -16.87 11.02 10.54
CA GLY A 150 -16.89 12.40 11.04
C GLY A 150 -16.08 13.37 10.16
N GLN A 151 -16.03 14.65 10.57
CA GLN A 151 -15.38 15.74 9.82
C GLN A 151 -13.86 15.56 9.61
N ASN A 152 -13.20 14.60 10.26
CA ASN A 152 -11.75 14.38 10.16
C ASN A 152 -11.37 12.91 9.93
N LEU A 153 -12.13 12.20 9.09
CA LEU A 153 -11.90 10.79 8.77
C LEU A 153 -10.45 10.49 8.35
N MET A 154 -9.86 11.28 7.46
CA MET A 154 -8.48 11.07 6.99
C MET A 154 -7.44 11.16 8.12
N ALA A 155 -7.63 12.08 9.07
CA ALA A 155 -6.74 12.23 10.21
C ALA A 155 -6.91 11.06 11.20
N ALA A 156 -8.14 10.59 11.41
CA ALA A 156 -8.43 9.42 12.23
C ALA A 156 -7.81 8.16 11.61
N MET A 157 -8.00 7.93 10.30
CA MET A 157 -7.35 6.82 9.58
C MET A 157 -5.83 6.89 9.69
N HIS A 158 -5.26 8.09 9.52
CA HIS A 158 -3.82 8.29 9.68
C HIS A 158 -3.36 8.00 11.10
N ALA A 159 -4.13 8.36 12.13
CA ALA A 159 -3.80 8.03 13.52
C ALA A 159 -3.72 6.51 13.73
N LEU A 160 -4.71 5.77 13.20
CA LEU A 160 -4.77 4.29 13.21
C LEU A 160 -3.70 3.62 12.32
N GLY A 161 -2.87 4.37 11.60
CA GLY A 161 -1.86 3.81 10.69
C GLY A 161 -2.42 3.34 9.34
N MET A 162 -3.61 3.79 8.95
CA MET A 162 -4.20 3.53 7.64
C MET A 162 -4.03 4.73 6.68
N TYR A 163 -3.57 4.45 5.46
CA TYR A 163 -3.21 5.45 4.46
C TYR A 163 -3.92 5.17 3.13
N LEU A 164 -4.31 6.22 2.42
CA LEU A 164 -4.95 6.13 1.10
C LEU A 164 -4.04 6.71 0.01
N VAL A 165 -3.89 6.00 -1.11
CA VAL A 165 -3.16 6.49 -2.29
C VAL A 165 -3.94 6.22 -3.57
N GLY A 166 -4.15 7.27 -4.37
CA GLY A 166 -4.91 7.19 -5.61
C GLY A 166 -6.41 6.94 -5.42
N VAL A 167 -6.99 7.50 -4.36
CA VAL A 167 -8.43 7.45 -4.03
C VAL A 167 -9.02 8.85 -4.19
N GLY A 168 -10.07 9.02 -5.01
CA GLY A 168 -10.66 10.33 -5.37
C GLY A 168 -12.01 10.17 -6.08
N GLU A 169 -12.93 11.14 -5.93
CA GLU A 169 -14.30 11.06 -6.49
C GLU A 169 -14.37 11.31 -8.00
N LEU A 170 -13.55 12.16 -8.60
CA LEU A 170 -13.61 12.46 -10.03
C LEU A 170 -12.21 12.74 -10.56
N ILE A 171 -11.94 12.26 -11.79
CA ILE A 171 -10.69 12.33 -12.56
C ILE A 171 -9.62 11.36 -12.04
N THR A 172 -9.29 10.37 -12.87
CA THR A 172 -8.16 9.45 -12.64
C THR A 172 -6.90 10.25 -12.24
N PRO A 173 -6.30 10.00 -11.06
CA PRO A 173 -5.17 10.78 -10.60
C PRO A 173 -4.00 10.64 -11.57
N THR A 174 -3.31 11.75 -11.84
CA THR A 174 -2.16 11.74 -12.75
C THR A 174 -1.04 10.87 -12.15
N PRO A 175 -0.18 10.24 -12.97
CA PRO A 175 0.93 9.45 -12.46
C PRO A 175 1.82 10.23 -11.48
N LYS A 176 2.04 11.53 -11.75
CA LYS A 176 2.82 12.43 -10.88
C LYS A 176 2.18 12.63 -9.52
N GLU A 177 0.86 12.80 -9.46
CA GLU A 177 0.15 12.95 -8.18
C GLU A 177 0.20 11.65 -7.38
N VAL A 178 0.08 10.49 -8.03
CA VAL A 178 0.24 9.19 -7.36
C VAL A 178 1.65 9.05 -6.75
N LEU A 179 2.69 9.43 -7.49
CA LEU A 179 4.07 9.41 -6.97
C LEU A 179 4.26 10.40 -5.81
N ARG A 180 3.65 11.59 -5.88
CA ARG A 180 3.68 12.58 -4.80
C ARG A 180 3.01 12.02 -3.53
N GLN A 181 1.82 11.43 -3.67
CA GLN A 181 1.09 10.80 -2.57
C GLN A 181 1.89 9.65 -1.96
N ALA A 182 2.48 8.79 -2.79
CA ALA A 182 3.34 7.70 -2.33
C ALA A 182 4.53 8.21 -1.51
N LYS A 183 5.18 9.30 -1.93
CA LYS A 183 6.29 9.91 -1.20
C LYS A 183 5.86 10.46 0.17
N VAL A 184 4.71 11.13 0.23
CA VAL A 184 4.14 11.67 1.48
C VAL A 184 3.79 10.53 2.44
N VAL A 185 3.11 9.49 1.95
CA VAL A 185 2.73 8.32 2.75
C VAL A 185 3.96 7.57 3.25
N GLY A 186 4.95 7.32 2.38
CA GLY A 186 6.19 6.67 2.78
C GLY A 186 6.97 7.45 3.83
N GLN A 187 6.98 8.78 3.75
CA GLN A 187 7.58 9.65 4.77
C GLN A 187 6.81 9.59 6.10
N ALA A 188 5.48 9.66 6.05
CA ALA A 188 4.64 9.61 7.25
C ALA A 188 4.78 8.27 8.00
N ILE A 189 4.81 7.16 7.25
CA ILE A 189 5.04 5.82 7.82
C ILE A 189 6.45 5.75 8.42
N SER A 190 7.48 6.14 7.67
CA SER A 190 8.86 6.11 8.17
C SER A 190 9.07 6.96 9.42
N ALA A 191 8.39 8.10 9.55
CA ALA A 191 8.46 8.94 10.73
C ALA A 191 7.85 8.27 11.97
N LYS A 192 6.84 7.41 11.79
CA LYS A 192 6.26 6.62 12.87
C LYS A 192 7.09 5.39 13.23
N VAL A 193 7.69 4.75 12.24
CA VAL A 193 8.55 3.57 12.43
C VAL A 193 9.89 3.95 13.06
N TYR A 194 10.44 5.11 12.69
CA TYR A 194 11.72 5.62 13.19
C TYR A 194 11.59 7.05 13.76
N PRO A 195 10.97 7.21 14.94
CA PRO A 195 10.70 8.53 15.52
C PRO A 195 11.97 9.31 15.89
N ASP A 196 13.06 8.61 16.24
CA ASP A 196 14.34 9.21 16.67
C ASP A 196 15.33 9.47 15.52
N GLY A 197 14.89 9.35 14.26
CA GLY A 197 15.72 9.47 13.06
C GLY A 197 16.04 8.10 12.46
N GLY A 198 15.41 7.82 11.32
CA GLY A 198 15.61 6.58 10.58
C GLY A 198 17.01 6.41 10.01
N PRO A 199 17.32 5.23 9.43
CA PRO A 199 18.61 4.98 8.80
C PRO A 199 18.90 6.06 7.77
N THR A 200 19.97 6.81 8.00
CA THR A 200 20.44 7.88 7.12
C THR A 200 20.58 7.32 5.71
N LEU A 201 19.69 7.74 4.82
CA LEU A 201 19.81 7.49 3.40
C LEU A 201 21.19 7.98 2.95
N LEU A 202 22.11 7.06 2.65
CA LEU A 202 23.33 7.40 1.93
C LEU A 202 22.88 7.99 0.58
N PRO A 203 23.11 9.29 0.31
CA PRO A 203 22.94 9.79 -1.03
C PRO A 203 24.02 9.07 -1.85
N GLY A 204 23.61 8.36 -2.90
CA GLY A 204 24.50 7.88 -3.94
C GLY A 204 25.10 9.08 -4.66
N GLY A 205 26.08 9.72 -4.02
CA GLY A 205 26.91 10.75 -4.59
C GLY A 205 27.95 10.08 -5.46
N PHE A 206 27.83 10.28 -6.77
CA PHE A 206 28.95 10.12 -7.69
C PHE A 206 30.10 11.01 -7.19
N ALA A 207 31.10 10.41 -6.54
CA ALA A 207 32.38 11.06 -6.34
C ALA A 207 33.13 11.04 -7.67
N LEU A 208 33.00 12.11 -8.44
CA LEU A 208 33.94 12.46 -9.50
C LEU A 208 35.30 12.71 -8.82
N ALA A 209 36.25 11.80 -9.04
CA ALA A 209 37.65 12.01 -8.71
C ALA A 209 38.17 13.17 -9.57
N ALA A 210 38.68 14.22 -8.94
CA ALA A 210 39.46 15.25 -9.61
C ALA A 210 40.91 14.74 -9.80
N PRO A 211 41.52 14.94 -10.98
CA PRO A 211 42.91 14.53 -11.22
C PRO A 211 43.90 15.52 -10.59
N ALA A 212 45.14 15.01 -10.46
CA ALA A 212 46.29 15.54 -9.74
C ALA A 212 46.81 16.91 -10.20
#